data_AF-A0A5R8NB59-F1
#
_entry.id   AF-A0A5R8NB59-F1
#
_cell.length_a   1.000
_cell.length_b   1.000
_cell.length_c   1.000
_cell.angle_alpha   90.00
_cell.angle_beta   90.00
_cell.angle_gamma   90.00
#
_symmetry.space_group_name_H-M   'P 1'
#
loop_
_entity.id
_entity.type
_entity.pdbx_description
1 polymer ?
#
loop_
_entity_poly.entity_id
_entity_poly.type
_entity_poly.pdbx_seq_one_letter_code
_entity_poly.pdbx_strand_id
1 'polypeptide(L)'
;MTPIGSDVQRILDMFAALGLGDVSDSFEMVTIPGAPWSKFRPRFRRNGHAYSKPEDRDAELRTATYLRRVVKQPYTGNVGLACLFFRPNRQRIDTDNLIKHVCDAANGVLWLDDSQCTAVMGIIELDAERPRTVVGIGRHVSSLLRGTDATAPCAVCGQPIPMDGHRGRPPKTCSPECRQASRGHPDLSLPVPCGHCKNHFRRKTRTSRYCSETCRTDALRAKARAKARPNSRCTSCGTELAHKRGGRCRKCWLADPSGHLTDQEVQPHE
;
A
#
# COMPACT_ATOMS: atom_id res chain seq x y z
N MET A 1 -39.70 17.97 18.22
CA MET A 1 -38.96 17.36 17.08
C MET A 1 -38.34 18.51 16.31
N THR A 2 -37.04 18.69 16.40
CA THR A 2 -36.31 19.66 15.57
C THR A 2 -36.60 19.31 14.11
N PRO A 3 -36.95 20.27 13.23
CA PRO A 3 -37.10 19.96 11.83
C PRO A 3 -35.76 19.43 11.36
N ILE A 4 -35.73 18.16 10.93
CA ILE A 4 -34.61 17.61 10.19
C ILE A 4 -34.49 18.55 8.98
N GLY A 5 -33.45 19.39 8.96
CA GLY A 5 -33.17 20.24 7.81
C GLY A 5 -33.18 19.38 6.54
N SER A 6 -33.43 20.00 5.38
CA SER A 6 -33.42 19.26 4.12
C SER A 6 -32.20 18.34 4.06
N ASP A 7 -32.37 17.08 3.62
CA ASP A 7 -31.27 16.10 3.57
C ASP A 7 -30.02 16.69 2.90
N VAL A 8 -30.23 17.59 1.93
CA VAL A 8 -29.22 18.43 1.28
C VAL A 8 -28.42 19.26 2.28
N GLN A 9 -29.07 20.07 3.12
CA GLN A 9 -28.39 20.92 4.10
C GLN A 9 -27.53 20.09 5.05
N ARG A 10 -28.03 18.94 5.49
CA ARG A 10 -27.26 18.04 6.35
C ARG A 10 -26.02 17.49 5.66
N ILE A 11 -26.12 17.13 4.38
CA ILE A 11 -24.94 16.70 3.60
C ILE A 11 -23.95 17.86 3.43
N LEU A 12 -24.43 19.08 3.18
CA LEU A 12 -23.58 20.28 3.10
C LEU A 12 -22.84 20.53 4.41
N ASP A 13 -23.52 20.43 5.55
CA ASP A 13 -22.92 20.60 6.88
C ASP A 13 -21.84 19.52 7.13
N MET A 14 -22.11 18.27 6.74
CA MET A 14 -21.11 17.19 6.82
C MET A 14 -19.91 17.45 5.91
N PHE A 15 -20.14 18.00 4.72
CA PHE A 15 -19.08 18.33 3.77
C PHE A 15 -18.19 19.46 4.30
N ALA A 16 -18.80 20.49 4.87
CA ALA A 16 -18.07 21.55 5.57
C ALA A 16 -17.23 20.96 6.72
N ALA A 17 -17.81 20.08 7.54
CA ALA A 17 -17.10 19.43 8.65
C ALA A 17 -15.97 18.49 8.20
N LEU A 18 -16.08 17.89 7.01
CA LEU A 18 -15.01 17.10 6.38
C LEU A 18 -13.94 17.97 5.70
N GLY A 19 -14.06 19.30 5.69
CA GLY A 19 -13.14 20.20 5.00
C GLY A 19 -13.30 20.18 3.47
N LEU A 20 -14.47 19.76 2.97
CA LEU A 20 -14.78 19.72 1.54
C LEU A 20 -15.37 21.04 1.02
N GLY A 21 -15.84 21.92 1.91
CA GLY A 21 -16.64 23.10 1.58
C GLY A 21 -15.99 24.13 0.64
N ASP A 22 -14.66 24.27 0.68
CA ASP A 22 -13.93 25.21 -0.19
C ASP A 22 -13.44 24.58 -1.50
N VAL A 23 -13.51 23.24 -1.63
CA VAL A 23 -12.97 22.51 -2.79
C VAL A 23 -14.01 21.75 -3.60
N SER A 24 -15.23 21.64 -3.09
CA SER A 24 -16.33 20.95 -3.76
C SER A 24 -17.14 21.90 -4.64
N ASP A 25 -16.53 22.45 -5.70
CA ASP A 25 -17.28 23.14 -6.78
C ASP A 25 -18.27 22.20 -7.50
N SER A 26 -18.15 20.89 -7.28
CA SER A 26 -19.12 19.89 -7.69
C SER A 26 -19.12 18.74 -6.67
N PHE A 27 -20.14 18.70 -5.81
CA PHE A 27 -20.50 17.48 -5.09
C PHE A 27 -21.76 16.90 -5.72
N GLU A 28 -21.88 15.59 -5.61
CA GLU A 28 -23.05 14.89 -6.08
C GLU A 28 -23.74 14.20 -4.90
N MET A 29 -25.07 14.13 -4.95
CA MET A 29 -25.87 13.54 -3.89
C MET A 29 -26.92 12.59 -4.46
N VAL A 30 -27.16 11.48 -3.76
CA VAL A 30 -28.26 10.58 -4.07
C VAL A 30 -28.96 10.08 -2.83
N THR A 31 -30.28 9.97 -2.95
CA THR A 31 -31.13 9.32 -1.95
C THR A 31 -31.51 7.93 -2.42
N ILE A 32 -31.17 6.94 -1.60
CA ILE A 32 -31.49 5.53 -1.80
C ILE A 32 -32.66 5.19 -0.88
N PRO A 33 -33.84 4.86 -1.44
CA PRO A 33 -35.02 4.58 -0.64
C PRO A 33 -34.90 3.24 0.11
N GLY A 34 -35.58 3.14 1.26
CA GLY A 34 -35.67 1.93 2.05
C GLY A 34 -34.67 1.88 3.22
N ALA A 35 -34.80 0.84 4.03
CA ALA A 35 -33.95 0.65 5.21
C ALA A 35 -32.47 0.53 4.80
N PRO A 36 -31.56 1.32 5.40
CA PRO A 36 -30.12 1.20 5.18
C PRO A 36 -29.65 -0.24 5.38
N TRP A 37 -28.86 -0.78 4.44
CA TRP A 37 -28.30 -2.13 4.60
C TRP A 37 -27.01 -2.08 5.40
N SER A 38 -26.88 -2.96 6.39
CA SER A 38 -25.65 -3.14 7.16
C SER A 38 -24.93 -4.37 6.66
N LYS A 39 -23.70 -4.20 6.18
CA LYS A 39 -22.91 -5.33 5.72
C LYS A 39 -22.56 -6.25 6.87
N PHE A 40 -22.74 -7.55 6.69
CA PHE A 40 -22.27 -8.54 7.64
C PHE A 40 -20.75 -8.71 7.54
N ARG A 41 -20.06 -8.77 8.68
CA ARG A 41 -18.62 -9.09 8.68
C ARG A 41 -18.41 -10.52 8.14
N PRO A 42 -17.37 -10.77 7.33
CA PRO A 42 -17.13 -12.07 6.72
C PRO A 42 -17.07 -13.17 7.76
N ARG A 43 -17.76 -14.29 7.50
CA ARG A 43 -17.61 -15.51 8.29
C ARG A 43 -16.63 -16.44 7.59
N PHE A 44 -15.69 -16.95 8.35
CA PHE A 44 -14.68 -17.88 7.84
C PHE A 44 -15.18 -19.31 7.98
N ARG A 45 -15.07 -20.08 6.90
CA ARG A 45 -15.21 -21.54 6.97
C ARG A 45 -14.01 -22.13 7.69
N ARG A 46 -14.12 -23.40 8.12
CA ARG A 46 -13.03 -24.17 8.76
C ARG A 46 -11.72 -24.17 7.94
N ASN A 47 -11.82 -23.91 6.64
CA ASN A 47 -10.74 -23.90 5.65
C ASN A 47 -10.13 -22.51 5.44
N GLY A 48 -10.50 -21.50 6.25
CA GLY A 48 -9.98 -20.13 6.16
C GLY A 48 -10.58 -19.27 5.04
N HIS A 49 -11.41 -19.83 4.16
CA HIS A 49 -12.11 -19.05 3.14
C HIS A 49 -13.29 -18.28 3.74
N ALA A 50 -13.31 -16.97 3.49
CA ALA A 50 -14.46 -16.11 3.76
C ALA A 50 -15.58 -16.39 2.76
N TYR A 51 -16.82 -16.46 3.22
CA TYR A 51 -18.00 -16.51 2.36
C TYR A 51 -18.86 -15.26 2.56
N SER A 52 -19.20 -14.59 1.47
CA SER A 52 -20.18 -13.50 1.44
C SER A 52 -21.58 -14.06 1.24
N LYS A 53 -22.54 -13.55 1.99
CA LYS A 53 -23.94 -13.94 1.87
C LYS A 53 -24.55 -13.42 0.55
N PRO A 54 -25.42 -14.18 -0.15
CA PRO A 54 -26.08 -13.70 -1.36
C PRO A 54 -26.84 -12.40 -1.16
N GLU A 55 -27.42 -12.19 0.02
CA GLU A 55 -28.18 -11.00 0.39
C GLU A 55 -27.32 -9.73 0.44
N ASP A 56 -26.05 -9.85 0.88
CA ASP A 56 -25.11 -8.73 0.86
C ASP A 56 -24.81 -8.30 -0.58
N ARG A 57 -24.59 -9.27 -1.48
CA ARG A 57 -24.33 -9.00 -2.90
C ARG A 57 -25.53 -8.34 -3.58
N ASP A 58 -26.74 -8.80 -3.29
CA ASP A 58 -27.98 -8.22 -3.83
C ASP A 58 -28.21 -6.80 -3.30
N ALA A 59 -27.98 -6.56 -2.01
CA ALA A 59 -28.02 -5.22 -1.44
C ALA A 59 -26.96 -4.27 -2.06
N GLU A 60 -25.75 -4.77 -2.30
CA GLU A 60 -24.67 -4.02 -2.96
C GLU A 60 -25.06 -3.65 -4.39
N LEU A 61 -25.61 -4.59 -5.16
CA LEU A 61 -26.06 -4.34 -6.53
C LEU A 61 -27.18 -3.30 -6.61
N ARG A 62 -28.15 -3.36 -5.68
CA ARG A 62 -29.20 -2.33 -5.58
C ARG A 62 -28.60 -0.96 -5.30
N THR A 63 -27.73 -0.88 -4.30
CA THR A 63 -27.08 0.37 -3.89
C THR A 63 -26.27 0.95 -5.05
N ALA A 64 -25.43 0.12 -5.68
CA ALA A 64 -24.64 0.47 -6.87
C ALA A 64 -25.50 1.02 -8.01
N THR A 65 -26.72 0.51 -8.20
CA THR A 65 -27.64 0.98 -9.25
C THR A 65 -28.08 2.43 -9.03
N TYR A 66 -28.32 2.84 -7.77
CA TYR A 66 -28.59 4.23 -7.46
C TYR A 66 -27.33 5.09 -7.60
N LEU A 67 -26.20 4.63 -7.08
CA LEU A 67 -24.92 5.35 -7.14
C LEU A 67 -24.45 5.60 -8.59
N ARG A 68 -24.67 4.67 -9.52
CA ARG A 68 -24.33 4.84 -10.95
C ARG A 68 -25.06 6.00 -11.62
N ARG A 69 -26.18 6.46 -11.09
CA ARG A 69 -26.96 7.57 -11.67
C ARG A 69 -26.38 8.94 -11.35
N VAL A 70 -25.44 8.97 -10.41
CA VAL A 70 -24.89 10.18 -9.79
C VAL A 70 -23.69 10.70 -10.56
N VAL A 71 -22.86 9.79 -11.06
CA VAL A 71 -21.63 10.13 -11.77
C VAL A 71 -21.62 9.48 -13.16
N LYS A 72 -21.13 10.20 -14.17
CA LYS A 72 -20.94 9.65 -15.52
C LYS A 72 -19.75 8.70 -15.59
N GLN A 73 -18.70 9.01 -14.83
CA GLN A 73 -17.48 8.24 -14.74
C GLN A 73 -16.99 8.23 -13.29
N PRO A 74 -16.31 7.17 -12.83
CA PRO A 74 -15.74 7.12 -11.50
C PRO A 74 -14.69 8.21 -11.29
N TYR A 75 -14.60 8.74 -10.07
CA TYR A 75 -13.50 9.59 -9.64
C TYR A 75 -12.17 8.82 -9.68
N THR A 76 -11.12 9.48 -10.14
CA THR A 76 -9.79 8.89 -10.30
C THR A 76 -8.80 9.31 -9.21
N GLY A 77 -9.09 10.39 -8.48
CA GLY A 77 -8.28 10.90 -7.37
C GLY A 77 -8.98 10.74 -6.01
N ASN A 78 -8.53 11.51 -5.03
CA ASN A 78 -9.10 11.51 -3.68
C ASN A 78 -10.56 11.98 -3.65
N VAL A 79 -11.37 11.28 -2.85
CA VAL A 79 -12.79 11.59 -2.64
C VAL A 79 -13.14 11.67 -1.16
N GLY A 80 -14.17 12.45 -0.87
CA GLY A 80 -14.80 12.58 0.44
C GLY A 80 -16.24 12.05 0.41
N LEU A 81 -16.60 11.21 1.38
CA LEU A 81 -17.89 10.52 1.45
C LEU A 81 -18.67 10.95 2.70
N ALA A 82 -19.91 11.43 2.52
CA ALA A 82 -20.85 11.65 3.61
C ALA A 82 -22.06 10.73 3.46
N CYS A 83 -22.42 10.03 4.53
CA CYS A 83 -23.57 9.14 4.56
C CYS A 83 -24.52 9.48 5.70
N LEU A 84 -25.79 9.76 5.39
CA LEU A 84 -26.87 9.84 6.36
C LEU A 84 -27.73 8.58 6.26
N PHE A 85 -27.88 7.86 7.37
CA PHE A 85 -28.63 6.61 7.44
C PHE A 85 -29.89 6.80 8.29
N PHE A 86 -31.03 6.93 7.64
CA PHE A 86 -32.33 7.01 8.32
C PHE A 86 -32.90 5.60 8.51
N ARG A 87 -32.86 5.12 9.75
CA ARG A 87 -33.24 3.77 10.15
C ARG A 87 -34.73 3.71 10.51
N PRO A 88 -35.40 2.59 10.21
CA PRO A 88 -36.82 2.44 10.56
C PRO A 88 -37.05 2.07 12.03
N ASN A 89 -36.01 1.64 12.75
CA ASN A 89 -36.12 1.12 14.11
C ASN A 89 -34.82 1.36 14.91
N ARG A 90 -34.88 1.07 16.21
CA ARG A 90 -33.77 1.23 17.16
C ARG A 90 -32.87 -0.02 17.26
N GLN A 91 -32.93 -0.94 16.29
CA GLN A 91 -32.03 -2.07 16.28
C GLN A 91 -30.58 -1.57 16.23
N ARG A 92 -29.76 -2.02 17.19
CA ARG A 92 -28.36 -1.63 17.26
C ARG A 92 -27.61 -2.13 16.01
N ILE A 93 -27.01 -1.20 15.30
CA ILE A 93 -26.14 -1.44 14.15
C ILE A 93 -25.01 -0.41 14.22
N ASP A 94 -23.81 -0.86 13.90
CA ASP A 94 -22.63 0.00 13.89
C ASP A 94 -22.59 0.83 12.59
N THR A 95 -22.32 2.13 12.71
CA THR A 95 -22.25 3.06 11.58
C THR A 95 -21.19 2.65 10.57
N ASP A 96 -20.07 2.08 11.02
CA ASP A 96 -18.99 1.61 10.15
C ASP A 96 -19.44 0.46 9.23
N ASN A 97 -20.33 -0.42 9.68
CA ASN A 97 -20.89 -1.50 8.85
C ASN A 97 -21.85 -0.96 7.76
N LEU A 98 -22.58 0.13 8.06
CA LEU A 98 -23.41 0.84 7.07
C LEU A 98 -22.54 1.59 6.04
N ILE A 99 -21.51 2.30 6.50
CA ILE A 99 -20.52 2.94 5.62
C ILE A 99 -19.85 1.89 4.74
N LYS A 100 -19.43 0.77 5.31
CA LYS A 100 -18.74 -0.29 4.58
C LYS A 100 -19.62 -0.86 3.46
N HIS A 101 -20.92 -1.03 3.70
CA HIS A 101 -21.86 -1.40 2.65
C HIS A 101 -21.85 -0.42 1.48
N VAL A 102 -21.93 0.89 1.76
CA VAL A 102 -21.87 1.93 0.73
C VAL A 102 -20.53 1.88 -0.02
N CYS A 103 -19.41 1.76 0.69
CA CYS A 103 -18.09 1.71 0.06
C CYS A 103 -17.93 0.49 -0.86
N ASP A 104 -18.35 -0.68 -0.40
CA ASP A 104 -18.23 -1.92 -1.18
C ASP A 104 -19.14 -1.86 -2.43
N ALA A 105 -20.33 -1.26 -2.33
CA ALA A 105 -21.23 -1.04 -3.47
C ALA A 105 -20.74 0.06 -4.44
N ALA A 106 -19.96 1.02 -3.95
CA ALA A 106 -19.43 2.15 -4.71
C ALA A 106 -18.14 1.83 -5.48
N ASN A 107 -17.45 0.73 -5.14
CA ASN A 107 -16.23 0.30 -5.83
C ASN A 107 -16.47 0.00 -7.32
N GLY A 108 -15.67 0.64 -8.18
CA GLY A 108 -15.83 0.61 -9.63
C GLY A 108 -17.04 1.39 -10.15
N VAL A 109 -17.77 2.09 -9.27
CA VAL A 109 -18.97 2.88 -9.60
C VAL A 109 -18.73 4.36 -9.35
N LEU A 110 -18.51 4.75 -8.10
CA LEU A 110 -18.20 6.13 -7.75
C LEU A 110 -16.71 6.41 -7.88
N TRP A 111 -15.85 5.43 -7.59
CA TRP A 111 -14.38 5.53 -7.66
C TRP A 111 -13.81 4.21 -8.15
N LEU A 112 -12.51 4.17 -8.46
CA LEU A 112 -11.85 2.95 -8.94
C LEU A 112 -11.63 1.95 -7.78
N ASP A 113 -11.23 2.46 -6.62
CA ASP A 113 -10.93 1.67 -5.42
C ASP A 113 -11.28 2.46 -4.14
N ASP A 114 -11.77 1.78 -3.10
CA ASP A 114 -12.24 2.42 -1.85
C ASP A 114 -11.12 3.11 -1.08
N SER A 115 -9.86 2.77 -1.36
CA SER A 115 -8.71 3.50 -0.83
C SER A 115 -8.66 4.98 -1.25
N GLN A 116 -9.40 5.38 -2.30
CA GLN A 116 -9.57 6.78 -2.71
C GLN A 116 -10.41 7.60 -1.72
N CYS A 117 -11.23 6.95 -0.89
CA CYS A 117 -12.03 7.62 0.14
C CYS A 117 -11.12 8.04 1.29
N THR A 118 -10.71 9.31 1.26
CA THR A 118 -9.72 9.89 2.20
C THR A 118 -10.35 10.76 3.28
N ALA A 119 -11.64 11.06 3.14
CA ALA A 119 -12.48 11.68 4.16
C ALA A 119 -13.82 10.93 4.19
N VAL A 120 -14.30 10.54 5.37
CA VAL A 120 -15.57 9.82 5.50
C VAL A 120 -16.30 10.23 6.77
N MET A 121 -17.61 10.45 6.65
CA MET A 121 -18.49 10.70 7.78
C MET A 121 -19.79 9.93 7.61
N GLY A 122 -20.25 9.28 8.68
CA GLY A 122 -21.55 8.62 8.73
C GLY A 122 -22.34 9.06 9.95
N ILE A 123 -23.63 9.35 9.75
CA ILE A 123 -24.57 9.67 10.83
C ILE A 123 -25.77 8.74 10.72
N ILE A 124 -26.21 8.21 11.86
CA ILE A 124 -27.42 7.39 11.96
C ILE A 124 -28.53 8.24 12.58
N GLU A 125 -29.70 8.20 11.96
CA GLU A 125 -30.91 8.86 12.43
C GLU A 125 -32.07 7.86 12.49
N LEU A 126 -33.08 8.15 13.30
CA LEU A 126 -34.31 7.38 13.36
C LEU A 126 -35.40 8.10 12.55
N ASP A 127 -35.91 7.42 11.52
CA ASP A 127 -37.08 7.85 10.74
C ASP A 127 -37.85 6.59 10.33
N ALA A 128 -38.84 6.23 11.16
CA ALA A 128 -39.66 5.05 10.98
C ALA A 128 -40.55 5.14 9.73
N GLU A 129 -40.96 6.35 9.35
CA GLU A 129 -41.90 6.60 8.27
C GLU A 129 -41.19 6.63 6.91
N ARG A 130 -39.97 7.16 6.86
CA ARG A 130 -39.22 7.37 5.62
C ARG A 130 -37.76 6.89 5.73
N PRO A 131 -37.53 5.58 5.93
CA PRO A 131 -36.18 5.04 5.96
C PRO A 131 -35.50 5.20 4.60
N ARG A 132 -34.26 5.69 4.63
CA ARG A 132 -33.47 6.01 3.43
C ARG A 132 -31.99 6.11 3.77
N THR A 133 -31.15 6.00 2.75
CA THR A 133 -29.72 6.37 2.84
C THR A 133 -29.48 7.55 1.93
N VAL A 134 -28.91 8.63 2.45
CA VAL A 134 -28.46 9.77 1.65
C VAL A 134 -26.94 9.70 1.55
N VAL A 135 -26.42 9.67 0.33
CA VAL A 135 -24.99 9.60 0.06
C VAL A 135 -24.58 10.88 -0.65
N GLY A 136 -23.63 11.61 -0.07
CA GLY A 136 -22.92 12.72 -0.69
C GLY A 136 -21.50 12.29 -1.05
N ILE A 137 -21.06 12.61 -2.26
CA ILE A 137 -19.69 12.34 -2.73
C ILE A 137 -19.10 13.58 -3.41
N GLY A 138 -17.83 13.84 -3.16
CA GLY A 138 -17.11 14.96 -3.79
C GLY A 138 -15.61 14.72 -3.82
N ARG A 139 -14.89 15.57 -4.54
CA ARG A 139 -13.42 15.58 -4.52
C ARG A 139 -12.93 16.02 -3.14
N HIS A 140 -11.84 15.42 -2.68
CA HIS A 140 -11.21 15.77 -1.41
C HIS A 140 -9.73 16.08 -1.62
N VAL A 141 -9.26 17.19 -1.06
CA VAL A 141 -7.83 17.52 -1.07
C VAL A 141 -7.18 16.87 0.14
N SER A 142 -6.20 16.01 -0.12
CA SER A 142 -5.43 15.34 0.93
C SER A 142 -3.97 15.30 0.51
N SER A 143 -3.08 15.37 1.49
CA SER A 143 -1.64 15.13 1.29
C SER A 143 -1.34 13.69 0.90
N LEU A 144 -2.29 12.77 1.13
CA LEU A 144 -2.20 11.38 0.73
C LEU A 144 -2.76 11.22 -0.68
N LEU A 145 -1.90 10.93 -1.66
CA LEU A 145 -2.33 10.67 -3.03
C LEU A 145 -2.90 9.25 -3.16
N ARG A 146 -4.08 9.12 -3.79
CA ARG A 146 -4.77 7.84 -4.06
C ARG A 146 -5.24 7.76 -5.51
N GLY A 147 -5.71 6.58 -5.91
CA GLY A 147 -6.19 6.32 -7.25
C GLY A 147 -5.10 6.52 -8.31
N THR A 148 -5.42 7.18 -9.41
CA THR A 148 -4.48 7.44 -10.51
C THR A 148 -3.43 8.47 -10.16
N ASP A 149 -3.66 9.30 -9.14
CA ASP A 149 -2.75 10.37 -8.73
C ASP A 149 -1.59 9.81 -7.89
N ALA A 150 -1.83 8.65 -7.25
CA ALA A 150 -0.82 7.91 -6.50
C ALA A 150 0.19 7.27 -7.45
N THR A 151 1.22 8.02 -7.83
CA THR A 151 2.27 7.55 -8.73
C THR A 151 3.66 7.69 -8.12
N ALA A 152 4.60 6.88 -8.60
CA ALA A 152 6.02 7.05 -8.35
C ALA A 152 6.79 7.09 -9.66
N PRO A 153 7.90 7.83 -9.75
CA PRO A 153 8.68 7.90 -10.97
C PRO A 153 9.38 6.57 -11.26
N CYS A 154 9.38 6.17 -12.53
CA CYS A 154 10.19 5.07 -13.02
C CYS A 154 11.68 5.37 -12.82
N ALA A 155 12.42 4.44 -12.21
CA ALA A 155 13.85 4.58 -11.94
C ALA A 155 14.75 4.66 -13.20
N VAL A 156 14.18 4.46 -14.40
CA VAL A 156 14.92 4.51 -15.67
C VAL A 156 14.48 5.70 -16.52
N CYS A 157 13.19 5.83 -16.81
CA CYS A 157 12.68 6.85 -17.74
C CYS A 157 11.91 7.99 -17.06
N GLY A 158 11.72 7.96 -15.73
CA GLY A 158 10.98 8.98 -14.98
C GLY A 158 9.46 8.94 -15.14
N GLN A 159 8.91 8.18 -16.10
CA GLN A 159 7.46 8.07 -16.31
C GLN A 159 6.72 7.63 -15.04
N PRO A 160 5.52 8.18 -14.77
CA PRO A 160 4.76 7.86 -13.57
C PRO A 160 4.29 6.41 -13.60
N ILE A 161 4.46 5.73 -12.47
CA ILE A 161 4.05 4.35 -12.24
C ILE A 161 2.96 4.39 -11.17
N PRO A 162 1.75 3.88 -11.44
CA PRO A 162 0.69 3.84 -10.43
C PRO A 162 1.09 2.94 -9.25
N MET A 163 0.68 3.33 -8.06
CA MET A 163 0.80 2.51 -6.85
C MET A 163 -0.08 1.27 -6.98
N ASP A 164 0.53 0.08 -7.04
CA ASP A 164 -0.21 -1.19 -6.95
C ASP A 164 -0.72 -1.36 -5.51
N GLY A 165 -2.04 -1.34 -5.34
CA GLY A 165 -2.74 -1.31 -4.05
C GLY A 165 -2.42 -2.48 -3.11
N HIS A 166 -1.90 -3.60 -3.62
CA HIS A 166 -1.65 -4.78 -2.79
C HIS A 166 -0.28 -4.86 -2.13
N ARG A 167 0.76 -4.19 -2.67
CA ARG A 167 2.15 -4.30 -2.15
C ARG A 167 2.65 -3.07 -1.42
N GLY A 168 1.85 -1.99 -1.37
CA GLY A 168 2.21 -0.72 -0.74
C GLY A 168 3.45 -0.05 -1.35
N ARG A 169 3.98 -0.57 -2.46
CA ARG A 169 5.14 -0.03 -3.19
C ARG A 169 4.93 -0.27 -4.69
N PRO A 170 5.11 0.76 -5.52
CA PRO A 170 5.02 0.60 -6.96
C PRO A 170 6.25 -0.18 -7.45
N PRO A 171 6.15 -0.86 -8.60
CA PRO A 171 7.34 -1.44 -9.22
C PRO A 171 8.35 -0.33 -9.53
N LYS A 172 9.65 -0.64 -9.45
CA LYS A 172 10.73 0.34 -9.71
C LYS A 172 10.76 0.86 -11.15
N THR A 173 10.13 0.15 -12.08
CA THR A 173 10.23 0.40 -13.52
C THR A 173 8.87 0.19 -14.19
N CYS A 174 8.51 1.07 -15.13
CA CYS A 174 7.19 1.10 -15.76
C CYS A 174 6.96 -0.02 -16.79
N SER A 175 8.01 -0.49 -17.45
CA SER A 175 7.89 -1.42 -18.59
C SER A 175 8.94 -2.55 -18.56
N PRO A 176 8.77 -3.63 -19.34
CA PRO A 176 9.78 -4.67 -19.53
C PRO A 176 11.13 -4.11 -20.01
N GLU A 177 11.12 -3.11 -20.88
CA GLU A 177 12.30 -2.44 -21.43
C GLU A 177 13.02 -1.66 -20.33
N CYS A 178 12.30 -0.88 -19.52
CA CYS A 178 12.87 -0.18 -18.37
C CYS A 178 13.39 -1.18 -17.32
N ARG A 179 12.67 -2.28 -17.08
CA ARG A 179 13.12 -3.36 -16.19
C ARG A 179 14.43 -3.95 -16.69
N GLN A 180 14.56 -4.15 -17.99
CA GLN A 180 15.77 -4.65 -18.62
C GLN A 180 16.93 -3.65 -18.55
N ALA A 181 16.67 -2.38 -18.84
CA ALA A 181 17.65 -1.30 -18.72
C ALA A 181 18.16 -1.15 -17.28
N SER A 182 17.28 -1.22 -16.27
CA SER A 182 17.65 -1.14 -14.85
C SER A 182 18.59 -2.27 -14.39
N ARG A 183 18.62 -3.40 -15.11
CA ARG A 183 19.54 -4.52 -14.84
C ARG A 183 20.95 -4.30 -15.40
N GLY A 184 21.20 -3.14 -16.02
CA GLY A 184 22.53 -2.61 -16.31
C GLY A 184 22.99 -2.77 -17.75
N HIS A 185 22.47 -3.71 -18.54
CA HIS A 185 22.99 -3.92 -19.90
C HIS A 185 21.95 -4.53 -20.87
N PRO A 186 21.13 -3.71 -21.55
CA PRO A 186 20.10 -4.18 -22.49
C PRO A 186 20.69 -4.81 -23.76
N ASP A 187 21.85 -4.31 -24.19
CA ASP A 187 22.50 -4.65 -25.46
C ASP A 187 23.60 -5.73 -25.29
N LEU A 188 23.66 -6.67 -26.23
CA LEU A 188 24.71 -7.70 -26.34
C LEU A 188 25.94 -7.18 -27.11
N SER A 189 25.78 -6.10 -27.89
CA SER A 189 26.86 -5.49 -28.65
C SER A 189 27.87 -4.76 -27.77
N LEU A 190 27.42 -4.24 -26.61
CA LEU A 190 28.24 -3.49 -25.66
C LEU A 190 29.12 -4.42 -24.82
N PRO A 191 30.44 -4.18 -24.75
CA PRO A 191 31.33 -4.89 -23.85
C PRO A 191 31.01 -4.57 -22.38
N VAL A 192 31.07 -5.57 -21.51
CA VAL A 192 30.84 -5.43 -20.06
C VAL A 192 31.98 -6.04 -19.26
N PRO A 193 32.28 -5.55 -18.04
CA PRO A 193 33.35 -6.12 -17.21
C PRO A 193 32.99 -7.53 -16.73
N CYS A 194 33.95 -8.46 -16.84
CA CYS A 194 33.84 -9.81 -16.31
C CYS A 194 33.68 -9.80 -14.79
N GLY A 195 32.75 -10.58 -14.25
CA GLY A 195 32.48 -10.69 -12.82
C GLY A 195 33.68 -11.19 -12.00
N HIS A 196 34.64 -11.87 -12.64
CA HIS A 196 35.85 -12.41 -12.02
C HIS A 196 37.09 -11.56 -12.31
N CYS A 197 37.61 -11.60 -13.54
CA CYS A 197 38.87 -10.94 -13.93
C CYS A 197 38.73 -9.45 -14.27
N LYS A 198 37.51 -8.90 -14.27
CA LYS A 198 37.19 -7.49 -14.62
C LYS A 198 37.48 -7.06 -16.06
N ASN A 199 38.14 -7.88 -16.89
CA ASN A 199 38.31 -7.61 -18.32
C ASN A 199 36.96 -7.46 -19.03
N HIS A 200 36.91 -6.54 -20.00
CA HIS A 200 35.72 -6.28 -20.79
C HIS A 200 35.51 -7.37 -21.84
N PHE A 201 34.29 -7.89 -21.98
CA PHE A 201 33.94 -8.90 -22.96
C PHE A 201 32.53 -8.68 -23.54
N ARG A 202 32.32 -9.13 -24.77
CA ARG A 202 30.98 -9.17 -25.37
C ARG A 202 30.24 -10.42 -24.92
N ARG A 203 29.03 -10.24 -24.41
CA ARG A 203 28.23 -11.34 -23.87
C ARG A 203 27.55 -12.12 -25.00
N LYS A 204 27.56 -13.45 -24.91
CA LYS A 204 26.76 -14.33 -25.79
C LYS A 204 25.27 -14.33 -25.42
N THR A 205 24.97 -14.18 -24.13
CA THR A 205 23.61 -14.13 -23.59
C THR A 205 23.49 -13.04 -22.54
N ARG A 206 22.28 -12.51 -22.32
CA ARG A 206 22.04 -11.41 -21.37
C ARG A 206 22.40 -11.75 -19.92
N THR A 207 22.43 -13.04 -19.58
CA THR A 207 22.77 -13.55 -18.24
C THR A 207 24.25 -13.89 -18.08
N SER A 208 25.06 -13.85 -19.14
CA SER A 208 26.48 -14.15 -19.03
C SER A 208 27.22 -13.09 -18.21
N ARG A 209 27.92 -13.55 -17.18
CA ARG A 209 28.69 -12.69 -16.25
C ARG A 209 30.19 -12.84 -16.40
N TYR A 210 30.66 -13.84 -17.15
CA TYR A 210 32.07 -14.21 -17.22
C TYR A 210 32.54 -14.28 -18.67
N CYS A 211 33.76 -13.82 -18.93
CA CYS A 211 34.33 -13.80 -20.29
C CYS A 211 34.67 -15.19 -20.83
N SER A 212 34.81 -16.19 -19.97
CA SER A 212 35.19 -17.56 -20.31
C SER A 212 34.69 -18.56 -19.27
N GLU A 213 34.64 -19.84 -19.64
CA GLU A 213 34.31 -20.94 -18.71
C GLU A 213 35.37 -21.08 -17.59
N THR A 214 36.62 -20.72 -17.88
CA THR A 214 37.69 -20.64 -16.86
C THR A 214 37.34 -19.60 -15.79
N CYS A 215 37.01 -18.36 -16.19
CA CYS A 215 36.58 -17.31 -15.25
C CYS A 215 35.33 -17.69 -14.47
N ARG A 216 34.39 -18.43 -15.08
CA ARG A 216 33.21 -18.95 -14.37
C ARG A 216 33.60 -19.95 -13.30
N THR A 217 34.45 -20.92 -13.64
CA THR A 217 34.91 -21.96 -12.74
C THR A 217 35.70 -21.37 -11.57
N ASP A 218 36.59 -20.42 -11.85
CA ASP A 218 37.38 -19.77 -10.81
C ASP A 218 36.55 -18.87 -9.90
N ALA A 219 35.52 -18.19 -10.44
CA ALA A 219 34.56 -17.48 -9.61
C ALA A 219 33.77 -18.40 -8.67
N LEU A 220 33.35 -19.59 -9.16
CA LEU A 220 32.69 -20.59 -8.33
C LEU A 220 33.62 -21.12 -7.23
N ARG A 221 34.87 -21.42 -7.57
CA ARG A 221 35.90 -21.82 -6.59
C ARG A 221 36.17 -20.73 -5.56
N ALA A 222 36.30 -19.48 -5.97
CA ALA A 222 36.49 -18.34 -5.07
C ALA A 222 35.30 -18.18 -4.12
N LYS A 223 34.07 -18.35 -4.62
CA LYS A 223 32.85 -18.33 -3.79
C LYS A 223 32.81 -19.49 -2.80
N ALA A 224 33.17 -20.69 -3.23
CA ALA A 224 33.26 -21.86 -2.35
C ALA A 224 34.30 -21.65 -1.25
N ARG A 225 35.50 -21.16 -1.59
CA ARG A 225 36.55 -20.77 -0.63
C ARG A 225 36.02 -19.73 0.36
N ALA A 226 35.35 -18.68 -0.11
CA ALA A 226 34.75 -17.67 0.77
C ALA A 226 33.65 -18.24 1.69
N LYS A 227 32.88 -19.22 1.21
CA LYS A 227 31.87 -19.92 2.02
C LYS A 227 32.52 -20.87 3.06
N ALA A 228 33.66 -21.47 2.74
CA ALA A 228 34.41 -22.33 3.66
C ALA A 228 35.23 -21.57 4.71
N ARG A 229 35.52 -20.27 4.50
CA ARG A 229 36.19 -19.44 5.52
C ARG A 229 35.39 -19.46 6.83
N PRO A 230 36.04 -19.64 7.99
CA PRO A 230 35.36 -19.56 9.28
C PRO A 230 34.74 -18.17 9.46
N ASN A 231 33.78 -18.07 10.38
CA ASN A 231 33.27 -16.75 10.73
C ASN A 231 34.39 -15.93 11.38
N SER A 232 34.28 -14.61 11.27
CA SER A 232 35.29 -13.73 11.89
C SER A 232 35.12 -13.74 13.40
N ARG A 233 36.22 -13.51 14.14
CA ARG A 233 36.19 -13.33 15.59
C ARG A 233 36.03 -11.86 15.95
N CYS A 234 35.42 -11.60 17.10
CA CYS A 234 35.32 -10.28 17.70
C CYS A 234 36.71 -9.73 17.98
N THR A 235 36.98 -8.50 17.55
CA THR A 235 38.28 -7.85 17.78
C THR A 235 38.56 -7.51 19.25
N SER A 236 37.52 -7.43 20.10
CA SER A 236 37.68 -7.08 21.53
C SER A 236 37.69 -8.30 22.47
N CYS A 237 36.93 -9.35 22.16
CA CYS A 237 36.74 -10.49 23.07
C CYS A 237 37.01 -11.86 22.45
N GLY A 238 37.42 -11.92 21.17
CA GLY A 238 37.78 -13.17 20.49
C GLY A 238 36.62 -14.13 20.18
N THR A 239 35.40 -13.85 20.65
CA THR A 239 34.20 -14.66 20.39
C THR A 239 33.88 -14.70 18.89
N GLU A 240 33.48 -15.87 18.39
CA GLU A 240 33.06 -16.04 17.00
C GLU A 240 31.80 -15.22 16.69
N LEU A 241 31.80 -14.48 15.58
CA LEU A 241 30.68 -13.67 15.13
C LEU A 241 29.74 -14.48 14.21
N ALA A 242 28.50 -14.04 14.07
CA ALA A 242 27.54 -14.64 13.13
C ALA A 242 27.82 -14.28 11.64
N HIS A 243 28.87 -13.51 11.36
CA HIS A 243 29.22 -13.07 10.03
C HIS A 243 30.72 -13.10 9.80
N LYS A 244 31.13 -12.95 8.53
CA LYS A 244 32.54 -13.05 8.10
C LYS A 244 33.24 -11.71 7.86
N ARG A 245 32.54 -10.59 8.09
CA ARG A 245 33.02 -9.24 7.75
C ARG A 245 34.05 -8.66 8.75
N GLY A 246 34.38 -9.36 9.83
CA GLY A 246 35.20 -8.81 10.92
C GLY A 246 34.40 -7.83 11.79
N GLY A 247 35.05 -7.29 12.83
CA GLY A 247 34.49 -6.27 13.72
C GLY A 247 34.25 -6.75 15.15
N ARG A 248 33.40 -6.04 15.88
CA ARG A 248 33.05 -6.34 17.28
C ARG A 248 31.70 -7.04 17.39
N CYS A 249 31.55 -7.88 18.42
CA CYS A 249 30.25 -8.44 18.76
C CYS A 249 29.33 -7.35 19.34
N ARG A 250 28.01 -7.58 19.30
CA ARG A 250 27.02 -6.61 19.80
C ARG A 250 27.26 -6.19 21.25
N LYS A 251 27.69 -7.13 22.10
CA LYS A 251 28.00 -6.85 23.52
C LYS A 251 29.17 -5.88 23.67
N CYS A 252 30.31 -6.17 23.02
CA CYS A 252 31.48 -5.29 23.03
C CYS A 252 31.20 -3.94 22.36
N TRP A 253 30.36 -3.91 21.32
CA TRP A 253 29.98 -2.64 20.69
C TRP A 253 29.08 -1.78 21.58
N LEU A 254 28.17 -2.38 22.34
CA LEU A 254 27.34 -1.65 23.31
C LEU A 254 28.15 -1.16 24.53
N ALA A 255 29.16 -1.93 24.96
CA ALA A 255 30.00 -1.59 26.10
C ALA A 255 30.91 -0.38 25.83
N ASP A 256 31.41 -0.24 24.60
CA ASP A 256 32.17 0.93 24.17
C ASP A 256 31.84 1.23 22.71
N PRO A 257 30.85 2.08 22.39
CA PRO A 257 30.52 2.40 21.01
C PRO A 257 31.64 3.10 20.23
N SER A 258 32.62 3.70 20.92
CA SER A 258 33.67 4.56 20.34
C SER A 258 34.95 3.84 19.89
N GLY A 259 35.26 2.67 20.47
CA GLY A 259 36.36 1.81 20.00
C GLY A 259 37.75 2.19 20.50
N HIS A 260 37.86 2.94 21.58
CA HIS A 260 39.15 3.25 22.20
C HIS A 260 39.56 2.11 23.15
N LEU A 261 40.57 1.35 22.76
CA LEU A 261 41.35 0.55 23.72
C LEU A 261 41.93 1.52 24.74
N THR A 262 41.47 1.45 25.99
CA THR A 262 42.21 2.02 27.11
C THR A 262 43.33 1.03 27.44
N ASP A 263 44.57 1.46 27.23
CA ASP A 263 45.75 0.79 27.78
C ASP A 263 45.64 0.80 29.31
N GLN A 264 45.27 -0.33 29.90
CA GLN A 264 45.45 -0.75 31.31
C GLN A 264 44.73 -2.10 31.40
N GLU A 265 45.42 -3.24 31.48
CA GLU A 265 46.06 -3.73 32.69
C GLU A 265 47.30 -4.60 32.33
N VAL A 266 48.49 -4.04 32.54
CA VAL A 266 49.66 -4.85 32.93
C VAL A 266 49.58 -4.97 34.44
N GLN A 267 49.27 -6.16 34.97
CA GLN A 267 49.58 -6.47 36.37
C GLN A 267 50.91 -7.22 36.46
N PRO A 268 51.77 -6.89 37.43
CA PRO A 268 53.05 -7.56 37.62
C PRO A 268 52.84 -8.90 38.34
N HIS A 269 53.53 -9.93 37.87
CA HIS A 269 53.70 -11.17 38.62
C HIS A 269 54.73 -10.94 39.74
N GLU A 270 54.31 -11.25 40.97
CA GLU A 270 55.19 -11.61 42.09
C GLU A 270 55.98 -12.90 41.79
#